data_AF-A0A7W0FEU0-F1
#
_entry.id   AF-A0A7W0FEU0-F1
#
_cell.length_a   1.000
_cell.length_b   1.000
_cell.length_c   1.000
_cell.angle_alpha   90.00
_cell.angle_beta   90.00
_cell.angle_gamma   90.00
#
_symmetry.space_group_name_H-M   'P 1'
#
loop_
_entity.id
_entity.type
_entity.pdbx_description
1 polymer ?
#
loop_
_entity_poly.entity_id
_entity_poly.type
_entity_poly.pdbx_seq_one_letter_code
_entity_poly.pdbx_strand_id
1 'polypeptide(L)'
;MSYQEKKTLASITSGALLLAAYCLYAFNPTNTPADLKGWATTMLIFIAIGIGATIIIQIIFHIFFSIGVAIQGKIQNRECGDKEIEKNIKLEMVEDERDKLIEMKSNQVGFAVAGFGFVAALLALVFNYSPVFMLNILFITFSFGSICEGIYQFVLYRRGYTHA
;
A
#
# COMPACT_ATOMS: atom_id res chain seq x y z
N MET A 1 10.65 3.78 15.37
CA MET A 1 9.60 3.92 14.34
C MET A 1 8.27 3.60 14.94
N SER A 2 7.29 4.47 14.76
CA SER A 2 5.91 4.29 15.23
C SER A 2 5.26 3.06 14.59
N TYR A 3 4.19 2.55 15.21
CA TYR A 3 3.33 1.53 14.65
C TYR A 3 2.90 1.87 13.21
N GLN A 4 2.43 3.11 13.01
CA GLN A 4 1.95 3.57 11.70
C GLN A 4 3.05 3.61 10.64
N GLU A 5 4.26 4.06 10.99
CA GLU A 5 5.40 4.09 10.06
C GLU A 5 5.77 2.69 9.56
N LYS A 6 5.81 1.71 10.47
CA LYS A 6 6.12 0.32 10.14
C LYS A 6 5.01 -0.32 9.31
N LYS A 7 3.74 -0.02 9.62
CA LYS A 7 2.56 -0.47 8.86
C LYS A 7 2.59 0.08 7.44
N THR A 8 2.81 1.39 7.29
CA THR A 8 2.93 2.05 5.99
C THR A 8 4.07 1.45 5.18
N LEU A 9 5.24 1.20 5.78
CA LEU A 9 6.36 0.56 5.08
C LEU A 9 6.02 -0.85 4.59
N ALA A 10 5.34 -1.66 5.40
CA ALA A 10 4.88 -2.98 5.00
C ALA A 10 3.91 -2.91 3.81
N SER A 11 2.98 -1.95 3.84
CA SER A 11 2.00 -1.72 2.76
C SER A 11 2.66 -1.28 1.44
N ILE A 12 3.60 -0.33 1.50
CA ILE A 12 4.37 0.12 0.32
C ILE A 12 5.10 -1.08 -0.30
N THR A 13 5.75 -1.88 0.55
CA THR A 13 6.56 -3.02 0.09
C THR A 13 5.67 -4.08 -0.58
N SER A 14 4.52 -4.40 0.01
CA SER A 14 3.58 -5.35 -0.58
C SER A 14 2.97 -4.85 -1.89
N GLY A 15 2.60 -3.56 -1.94
CA GLY A 15 2.09 -2.93 -3.16
C GLY A 15 3.12 -2.92 -4.29
N ALA A 16 4.37 -2.56 -3.98
CA ALA A 16 5.47 -2.59 -4.93
C ALA A 16 5.77 -4.01 -5.45
N LEU A 17 5.77 -5.01 -4.56
CA LEU A 17 5.95 -6.41 -4.95
C LEU A 17 4.81 -6.91 -5.84
N LEU A 18 3.56 -6.55 -5.53
CA LEU A 18 2.40 -6.93 -6.34
C LEU A 18 2.48 -6.30 -7.74
N LEU A 19 2.81 -5.02 -7.83
CA LEU A 19 2.99 -4.32 -9.10
C LEU A 19 4.15 -4.94 -9.90
N ALA A 20 5.28 -5.22 -9.26
CA ALA A 20 6.41 -5.88 -9.92
C ALA A 20 6.03 -7.27 -10.43
N ALA A 21 5.33 -8.08 -9.62
CA ALA A 21 4.85 -9.40 -10.01
C ALA A 21 3.88 -9.31 -11.21
N TYR A 22 2.98 -8.32 -11.21
CA TYR A 22 2.09 -8.08 -12.34
C TYR A 22 2.87 -7.73 -13.60
N CYS A 23 3.81 -6.79 -13.55
CA CYS A 23 4.61 -6.40 -14.71
C CYS A 23 5.42 -7.59 -15.26
N LEU A 24 6.05 -8.38 -14.38
CA LEU A 24 6.79 -9.57 -14.77
C LEU A 24 5.89 -10.64 -15.40
N TYR A 25 4.65 -10.80 -14.93
CA TYR A 25 3.70 -11.77 -15.48
C TYR A 25 3.10 -11.29 -16.81
N ALA A 26 2.56 -10.07 -16.85
CA ALA A 26 1.79 -9.54 -17.95
C ALA A 26 2.65 -9.20 -19.18
N PHE A 27 3.88 -8.75 -18.97
CA PHE A 27 4.84 -8.47 -20.06
C PHE A 27 5.72 -9.67 -20.41
N ASN A 28 5.46 -10.84 -19.84
CA ASN A 28 6.09 -12.07 -20.29
C ASN A 28 5.43 -12.53 -21.62
N PRO A 29 6.20 -12.71 -22.71
CA PRO A 29 5.66 -13.16 -23.99
C PRO A 29 4.83 -14.45 -23.91
N THR A 30 5.12 -15.34 -22.96
CA THR A 30 4.39 -16.62 -22.82
C THR A 30 3.00 -16.46 -22.21
N ASN A 31 2.77 -15.39 -21.44
CA ASN A 31 1.54 -15.17 -20.68
C ASN A 31 0.71 -14.00 -21.22
N THR A 32 1.16 -13.39 -22.32
CA THR A 32 0.51 -12.22 -22.91
C THR A 32 -0.86 -12.62 -23.47
N PRO A 33 -1.97 -12.11 -22.92
CA PRO A 33 -3.29 -12.47 -23.42
C PRO A 33 -3.54 -11.91 -24.83
N ALA A 34 -4.14 -12.71 -25.70
CA ALA A 34 -4.45 -12.31 -27.08
C ALA A 34 -5.56 -11.25 -27.15
N ASP A 35 -6.55 -11.36 -26.25
CA ASP A 35 -7.77 -10.55 -26.31
C ASP A 35 -7.95 -9.68 -25.07
N LEU A 36 -8.77 -8.64 -25.22
CA LEU A 36 -9.12 -7.69 -24.15
C LEU A 36 -9.71 -8.39 -22.91
N LYS A 37 -10.53 -9.43 -23.12
CA LYS A 37 -11.10 -10.23 -22.02
C LYS A 37 -10.01 -10.92 -21.19
N GLY A 38 -8.97 -11.42 -21.84
CA GLY A 38 -7.84 -12.05 -21.17
C GLY A 38 -7.09 -11.07 -20.29
N TRP A 39 -6.78 -9.88 -20.81
CA TRP A 39 -6.17 -8.79 -20.04
C TRP A 39 -7.00 -8.39 -18.81
N ALA A 40 -8.30 -8.18 -18.99
CA ALA A 40 -9.20 -7.85 -17.89
C ALA A 40 -9.26 -8.96 -16.83
N THR A 41 -9.27 -10.22 -17.26
CA THR A 41 -9.30 -11.39 -16.38
C THR A 41 -8.00 -11.49 -15.56
N THR A 42 -6.85 -11.33 -16.21
CA THR A 42 -5.55 -11.31 -15.53
C THR A 42 -5.49 -10.19 -14.48
N MET A 43 -5.89 -8.96 -14.83
CA MET A 43 -5.91 -7.84 -13.88
C MET A 43 -6.83 -8.11 -12.69
N LEU A 44 -8.03 -8.65 -12.92
CA LEU A 44 -8.96 -9.02 -11.84
C LEU A 44 -8.38 -10.07 -10.89
N ILE A 45 -7.68 -11.08 -11.44
CA ILE A 45 -6.99 -12.09 -10.63
C ILE A 45 -5.91 -11.44 -9.77
N PHE A 46 -5.09 -10.56 -10.34
CA PHE A 46 -4.05 -9.85 -9.58
C PHE A 46 -4.63 -8.94 -8.50
N ILE A 47 -5.75 -8.26 -8.78
CA ILE A 47 -6.46 -7.46 -7.77
C ILE A 47 -6.96 -8.36 -6.63
N ALA A 48 -7.59 -9.49 -6.95
CA ALA A 48 -8.09 -10.43 -5.94
C ALA A 48 -6.94 -10.99 -5.07
N ILE A 49 -5.83 -11.39 -5.70
CA ILE A 49 -4.61 -11.83 -5.00
C ILE A 49 -4.06 -10.69 -4.14
N GLY A 50 -4.01 -9.47 -4.66
CA GLY A 50 -3.50 -8.30 -3.95
C GLY A 50 -4.30 -7.98 -2.68
N ILE A 51 -5.63 -8.02 -2.76
CA ILE A 51 -6.51 -7.83 -1.61
C ILE A 51 -6.25 -8.91 -0.56
N GLY A 52 -6.25 -10.18 -0.96
CA GLY A 52 -5.98 -11.30 -0.06
C GLY A 52 -4.60 -11.21 0.61
N ALA A 53 -3.56 -10.93 -0.18
CA ALA A 53 -2.20 -10.77 0.31
C ALA A 53 -2.09 -9.61 1.30
N THR A 54 -2.74 -8.47 1.02
CA THR A 54 -2.71 -7.29 1.91
C THR A 54 -3.36 -7.60 3.26
N ILE A 55 -4.50 -8.29 3.26
CA ILE A 55 -5.17 -8.70 4.51
C ILE A 55 -4.26 -9.62 5.32
N ILE A 56 -3.67 -10.64 4.68
CA ILE A 56 -2.77 -11.60 5.35
C ILE A 56 -1.55 -10.86 5.94
N ILE A 57 -0.92 -9.97 5.16
CA ILE A 57 0.25 -9.19 5.59
C ILE A 57 -0.10 -8.29 6.77
N GLN A 58 -1.27 -7.64 6.76
CA GLN A 58 -1.72 -6.81 7.88
C GLN A 58 -1.93 -7.63 9.16
N ILE A 59 -2.60 -8.78 9.09
CA ILE A 59 -2.81 -9.67 10.24
C ILE A 59 -1.45 -10.11 10.81
N ILE A 60 -0.55 -10.57 9.95
CA ILE A 60 0.78 -11.01 10.33
C ILE A 60 1.56 -9.85 10.99
N PHE A 61 1.49 -8.65 10.41
CA PHE A 61 2.13 -7.46 10.94
C PHE A 61 1.63 -7.10 12.34
N HIS A 62 0.31 -7.10 12.56
CA HIS A 62 -0.30 -6.85 13.88
C HIS A 62 0.19 -7.84 14.95
N ILE A 63 0.30 -9.13 14.59
CA ILE A 63 0.79 -10.17 15.50
C ILE A 63 2.26 -9.93 15.85
N PHE A 64 3.12 -9.74 14.85
CA PHE A 64 4.54 -9.50 15.09
C PHE A 64 4.79 -8.23 15.89
N PHE A 65 4.04 -7.17 15.62
CA PHE A 65 4.15 -5.94 16.39
C PHE A 65 3.78 -6.16 17.86
N SER A 66 2.64 -6.81 18.13
CA SER A 66 2.16 -7.10 19.49
C SER A 66 3.18 -7.94 20.28
N ILE A 67 3.77 -8.95 19.63
CA ILE A 67 4.83 -9.78 20.23
C ILE A 67 6.09 -8.94 20.51
N GLY A 68 6.51 -8.10 19.56
CA GLY A 68 7.69 -7.25 19.71
C GLY A 68 7.58 -6.30 20.91
N VAL A 69 6.41 -5.66 21.07
CA VAL A 69 6.12 -4.77 22.21
C VAL A 69 6.12 -5.56 23.52
N ALA A 70 5.49 -6.75 23.56
CA ALA A 70 5.46 -7.58 24.75
C ALA A 70 6.86 -8.05 25.20
N ILE A 71 7.73 -8.42 24.25
CA ILE A 71 9.11 -8.80 24.53
C ILE A 71 9.89 -7.60 25.07
N GLN A 72 9.77 -6.44 24.42
CA GLN A 72 10.49 -5.24 24.84
C GLN A 72 10.07 -4.78 26.25
N GLY A 73 8.76 -4.84 26.57
CA GLY A 73 8.25 -4.54 27.90
C GLY A 73 8.83 -5.45 28.98
N LYS A 74 8.93 -6.76 28.73
CA LYS A 74 9.50 -7.74 29.67
C LYS A 74 11.02 -7.62 29.83
N ILE A 75 11.74 -7.22 28.78
CA ILE A 75 13.20 -6.97 28.85
C ILE A 75 13.49 -5.72 29.69
N GLN A 76 12.70 -4.66 29.51
CA GLN A 76 12.92 -3.39 30.19
C GLN A 76 12.47 -3.42 31.66
N ASN A 77 11.34 -4.07 31.95
CA ASN A 77 10.82 -4.26 33.30
C ASN A 77 10.41 -5.73 33.49
N ARG A 78 11.24 -6.48 34.22
CA ARG A 78 11.05 -7.93 34.45
C ARG A 78 9.77 -8.26 35.22
N GLU A 79 9.21 -7.28 35.95
CA GLU A 79 7.94 -7.36 36.68
C GLU A 79 6.78 -6.61 36.00
N CYS A 80 6.86 -6.34 34.70
CA CYS A 80 5.74 -5.75 33.97
C CYS A 80 4.59 -6.77 33.89
N GLY A 81 3.45 -6.43 34.52
CA GLY A 81 2.26 -7.27 34.50
C GLY A 81 1.60 -7.30 33.12
N ASP A 82 1.01 -8.43 32.74
CA ASP A 82 0.40 -8.60 31.41
C ASP A 82 -0.66 -7.53 31.06
N LYS A 83 -1.36 -6.99 32.07
CA LYS A 83 -2.33 -5.89 31.91
C LYS A 83 -1.69 -4.57 31.45
N GLU A 84 -0.46 -4.27 31.90
CA GLU A 84 0.26 -3.08 31.48
C GLU A 84 0.79 -3.22 30.04
N ILE A 85 1.23 -4.42 29.67
CA ILE A 85 1.65 -4.74 28.29
C ILE A 85 0.46 -4.55 27.33
N GLU A 86 -0.70 -5.12 27.66
CA GLU A 86 -1.91 -4.96 26.84
C GLU A 86 -2.32 -3.48 26.72
N LYS A 87 -2.25 -2.72 27.81
CA LYS A 87 -2.55 -1.29 27.80
C LYS A 87 -1.59 -0.52 26.88
N ASN A 88 -0.28 -0.79 26.96
CA ASN A 88 0.72 -0.15 26.11
C ASN A 88 0.53 -0.48 24.63
N ILE A 89 0.25 -1.75 24.29
CA ILE A 89 -0.06 -2.16 22.91
C ILE A 89 -1.28 -1.39 22.39
N LYS A 90 -2.36 -1.33 23.18
CA LYS A 90 -3.56 -0.58 22.80
C LYS A 90 -3.25 0.90 22.58
N LEU A 91 -2.50 1.53 23.47
CA LEU A 91 -2.14 2.95 23.37
C LEU A 91 -1.30 3.25 22.13
N GLU A 92 -0.34 2.39 21.77
CA GLU A 92 0.48 2.57 20.56
C GLU A 92 -0.30 2.38 19.25
N MET A 93 -1.42 1.65 19.29
CA MET A 93 -2.26 1.37 18.13
C MET A 93 -3.43 2.35 17.97
N VAL A 94 -3.64 3.26 18.93
CA VAL A 94 -4.66 4.31 18.81
C VAL A 94 -4.21 5.30 17.75
N GLU A 95 -5.12 5.59 16.83
CA GLU A 95 -4.92 6.57 15.77
C GLU A 95 -5.18 7.99 16.30
N ASP A 96 -4.26 8.90 15.99
CA ASP A 96 -4.32 10.31 16.40
C ASP A 96 -4.84 11.21 15.26
N GLU A 97 -5.25 12.44 15.58
CA GLU A 97 -5.67 13.45 14.60
C GLU A 97 -4.55 13.80 13.61
N ARG A 98 -3.30 13.76 14.06
CA ARG A 98 -2.14 13.92 13.16
C ARG A 98 -2.09 12.82 12.11
N ASP A 99 -2.39 11.57 12.48
CA ASP A 99 -2.32 10.42 11.58
C ASP A 99 -3.40 10.53 10.50
N LYS A 100 -4.60 10.98 10.87
CA LYS A 100 -5.69 11.29 9.92
C LYS A 100 -5.29 12.40 8.93
N LEU A 101 -4.68 13.48 9.41
CA LEU A 101 -4.24 14.57 8.53
C LEU A 101 -3.14 14.11 7.55
N ILE A 102 -2.22 13.26 8.02
CA ILE A 102 -1.19 12.65 7.18
C ILE A 102 -1.83 11.77 6.10
N GLU A 103 -2.78 10.91 6.48
CA GLU A 103 -3.52 10.05 5.55
C GLU A 103 -4.27 10.87 4.49
N MET A 104 -5.00 11.90 4.90
CA MET A 104 -5.72 12.78 3.97
C MET A 104 -4.78 13.46 2.97
N LYS A 105 -3.62 13.96 3.43
CA LYS A 105 -2.63 14.59 2.54
C LYS A 105 -1.92 13.59 1.63
N SER A 106 -1.63 12.38 2.10
CA SER A 106 -1.04 11.34 1.23
C SER A 106 -2.02 10.87 0.17
N ASN A 107 -3.29 10.72 0.53
CA ASN A 107 -4.32 10.29 -0.40
C ASN A 107 -4.52 11.30 -1.55
N GLN A 108 -4.36 12.61 -1.28
CA GLN A 108 -4.35 13.63 -2.35
C GLN A 108 -3.25 13.37 -3.39
N VAL A 109 -2.05 12.98 -2.97
CA VAL A 109 -0.95 12.65 -3.89
C VAL A 109 -1.26 11.38 -4.68
N GLY A 110 -1.81 10.35 -4.02
CA GLY A 110 -2.25 9.12 -4.68
C GLY A 110 -3.28 9.37 -5.78
N PHE A 111 -4.33 10.13 -5.46
CA PHE A 111 -5.36 10.52 -6.43
C PHE A 111 -4.84 11.43 -7.54
N ALA A 112 -3.89 12.33 -7.25
CA ALA A 112 -3.27 13.15 -8.29
C ALA A 112 -2.55 12.28 -9.34
N VAL A 113 -1.78 11.28 -8.89
CA VAL A 113 -1.08 10.33 -9.78
C VAL A 113 -2.08 9.46 -10.56
N ALA A 114 -3.08 8.90 -9.88
CA ALA A 114 -4.10 8.07 -10.52
C ALA A 114 -4.95 8.88 -11.53
N GLY A 115 -5.29 10.12 -11.19
CA GLY A 115 -6.03 11.04 -12.07
C GLY A 115 -5.23 11.39 -13.32
N PHE A 116 -3.93 11.69 -13.18
CA PHE A 116 -3.05 11.90 -14.33
C PHE A 116 -2.99 10.65 -15.22
N GLY A 117 -2.87 9.47 -14.61
CA GLY A 117 -2.90 8.20 -15.32
C GLY A 117 -4.19 7.93 -16.07
N PHE A 118 -5.33 8.26 -15.48
CA PHE A 118 -6.65 8.15 -16.11
C PHE A 118 -6.75 9.04 -17.36
N VAL A 119 -6.32 10.30 -17.26
CA VAL A 119 -6.28 11.22 -18.42
C VAL A 119 -5.34 10.69 -19.50
N ALA A 120 -4.16 10.19 -19.14
CA ALA A 120 -3.22 9.59 -20.08
C ALA A 120 -3.81 8.35 -20.80
N ALA A 121 -4.57 7.52 -20.08
CA ALA A 121 -5.24 6.36 -20.63
C ALA A 121 -6.31 6.75 -21.66
N LEU A 122 -7.08 7.81 -21.40
CA LEU A 122 -8.04 8.34 -22.37
C LEU A 122 -7.35 8.94 -23.61
N LEU A 123 -6.26 9.68 -23.43
CA LEU A 123 -5.47 10.20 -24.54
C LEU A 123 -4.93 9.07 -25.44
N ALA A 124 -4.52 7.94 -24.87
CA ALA A 124 -4.09 6.78 -25.64
C ALA A 124 -5.19 6.29 -26.61
N LEU A 125 -6.45 6.28 -26.15
CA LEU A 125 -7.57 5.93 -27.03
C LEU A 125 -7.81 6.97 -28.13
N VAL A 126 -7.68 8.26 -27.81
CA VAL A 126 -7.82 9.35 -28.81
C VAL A 126 -6.78 9.23 -29.92
N PHE A 127 -5.57 8.76 -29.60
CA PHE A 127 -4.51 8.49 -30.58
C PHE A 127 -4.65 7.15 -31.31
N ASN A 128 -5.77 6.45 -31.20
CA ASN A 128 -6.02 5.13 -31.80
C ASN A 128 -5.07 4.02 -31.34
N TYR A 129 -4.50 4.12 -30.13
CA TYR A 129 -3.82 2.96 -29.53
C TYR A 129 -4.82 1.87 -29.16
N SER A 130 -4.36 0.62 -29.12
CA SER A 130 -5.19 -0.51 -28.71
C SER A 130 -5.75 -0.31 -27.28
N PRO A 131 -7.02 -0.68 -27.00
CA PRO A 131 -7.60 -0.61 -25.66
C PRO A 131 -6.81 -1.37 -24.58
N VAL A 132 -5.95 -2.31 -24.98
CA VAL A 132 -5.01 -2.99 -24.09
C VAL A 132 -4.02 -2.01 -23.46
N PHE A 133 -3.56 -0.99 -24.20
CA PHE A 133 -2.69 0.05 -23.65
C PHE A 133 -3.41 0.86 -22.58
N MET A 134 -4.68 1.22 -22.82
CA MET A 134 -5.50 1.93 -21.83
C MET A 134 -5.58 1.14 -20.52
N LEU A 135 -5.90 -0.16 -20.59
CA LEU A 135 -5.99 -1.01 -19.40
C LEU A 135 -4.67 -1.04 -18.62
N ASN A 136 -3.54 -1.20 -19.31
CA ASN A 136 -2.23 -1.25 -18.66
C ASN A 136 -1.83 0.10 -18.04
N ILE A 137 -2.09 1.21 -18.73
CA ILE A 137 -1.85 2.56 -18.18
C ILE A 137 -2.67 2.74 -16.90
N LEU A 138 -3.97 2.40 -16.90
CA LEU A 138 -4.81 2.49 -15.72
C LEU A 138 -4.28 1.63 -14.58
N PHE A 139 -4.04 0.35 -14.84
CA PHE A 139 -3.58 -0.58 -13.81
C PHE A 139 -2.27 -0.13 -13.17
N ILE A 140 -1.28 0.26 -13.99
CA ILE A 140 0.04 0.68 -13.52
C ILE A 140 -0.06 1.99 -12.76
N THR A 141 -0.78 2.99 -13.27
CA THR A 141 -0.87 4.32 -12.64
C THR A 141 -1.65 4.29 -11.33
N PHE A 142 -2.69 3.46 -11.21
CA PHE A 142 -3.40 3.25 -9.95
C PHE A 142 -2.51 2.54 -8.91
N SER A 143 -1.83 1.46 -9.32
CA SER A 143 -0.91 0.72 -8.45
C SER A 143 0.30 1.56 -8.04
N PHE A 144 0.81 2.38 -8.96
CA PHE A 144 1.91 3.30 -8.68
C PHE A 144 1.45 4.48 -7.81
N GLY A 145 0.24 4.98 -8.03
CA GLY A 145 -0.39 6.02 -7.20
C GLY A 145 -0.48 5.60 -5.73
N SER A 146 -0.90 4.37 -5.44
CA SER A 146 -0.95 3.87 -4.06
C SER A 146 0.44 3.71 -3.42
N ILE A 147 1.46 3.38 -4.21
CA ILE A 147 2.86 3.35 -3.75
C ILE A 147 3.35 4.77 -3.45
N CYS A 148 3.09 5.74 -4.34
CA CYS A 148 3.44 7.15 -4.13
C CYS A 148 2.75 7.73 -2.89
N GLU A 149 1.47 7.42 -2.70
CA GLU A 149 0.71 7.74 -1.49
C GLU A 149 1.44 7.23 -0.25
N GLY A 150 1.75 5.93 -0.20
CA GLY A 150 2.44 5.34 0.94
C GLY A 150 3.82 5.96 1.19
N ILE A 151 4.63 6.19 0.13
CA ILE A 151 5.93 6.86 0.25
C ILE A 151 5.77 8.26 0.83
N TYR A 152 4.79 9.04 0.35
CA TYR A 152 4.55 10.37 0.86
C TYR A 152 4.08 10.34 2.32
N GLN A 153 3.21 9.40 2.68
CA GLN A 153 2.78 9.15 4.05
C GLN A 153 4.00 8.87 4.96
N PHE A 154 4.90 7.99 4.52
CA PHE A 154 6.13 7.67 5.24
C PHE A 154 7.07 8.88 5.42
N VAL A 155 7.22 9.71 4.38
CA VAL A 155 8.01 10.94 4.44
C VAL A 155 7.40 11.95 5.42
N LEU A 156 6.07 12.10 5.43
CA LEU A 156 5.38 12.98 6.36
C LEU A 156 5.55 12.54 7.81
N TYR A 157 5.49 11.23 8.09
CA TYR A 157 5.77 10.70 9.42
C TYR A 157 7.20 11.03 9.89
N ARG A 158 8.20 10.87 9.00
CA ARG A 158 9.60 11.13 9.33
C ARG A 158 9.96 12.61 9.48
N ARG A 159 9.38 13.49 8.66
CA ARG A 159 9.67 14.93 8.74
C ARG A 159 9.08 15.59 9.98
N GLY A 160 8.10 14.94 10.63
CA GLY A 160 7.31 15.55 11.67
C GLY A 160 6.43 16.63 11.05
N TYR A 161 5.12 16.42 11.08
CA TYR A 161 4.17 17.34 10.46
C TYR A 161 4.36 18.76 11.02
N THR A 162 5.07 19.60 10.28
CA THR A 162 5.27 21.01 10.58
C THR A 162 4.30 21.76 9.69
N HIS A 163 3.36 22.49 10.31
CA HIS A 163 2.40 23.32 9.59
C HIS A 163 3.14 24.21 8.58
N ALA A 164 2.80 24.05 7.31
CA ALA A 164 2.97 25.05 6.27
C ALA A 164 1.58 25.28 5.66
#